data_AF-A0A2K2FBU9-F1
#
_entry.id   AF-A0A2K2FBU9-F1
#
_cell.length_a   1.000
_cell.length_b   1.000
_cell.length_c   1.000
_cell.angle_alpha   90.00
_cell.angle_beta   90.00
_cell.angle_gamma   90.00
#
_symmetry.space_group_name_H-M   'P 1'
#
loop_
_entity.id
_entity.type
_entity.pdbx_description
1 polymer ?
#
loop_
_entity_poly.entity_id
_entity_poly.type
_entity_poly.pdbx_seq_one_letter_code
_entity_poly.pdbx_strand_id
1 'polypeptide(L)'
;MAEYTNNYNLEKQQANEYISIEGINDNFDIIDAQMKSNEEAASKVQTDLNEHMKDNMKHIVYAVASGTNTYTAAINGITSLVEGMSIKIKFPNANTGASTLNINGLGAKEIRKSNGNALSSGNIKAGQICHLVYTGSVFQLLGEGGEYGTATSDKVLAGYTIGTESGVMEGTMPNNGPAAADTINLTNQNQEYTIAQGYHSGLRKIKAAISGLAANVIKAGTTVGGIVGTFTSDANAAAGHILSGMTAYVNGNKITGNIPSKGAATYTPGTTNQTIAAGQYLSGTQTIIGDANLVAANIKSGISIFGVTGSYQTPVIKSIQRGSYTFDDTTSSVNITISAVDLNAAIVLFSHKYISGITTPYNVLIWARLTSPTTLELARAQAQGQQQVEWQVVEFNNVKSVQRGTVNMNSSATVTINAVDLSKSLCFASFKDSGSGGDMSNAFVAIKFNSTTQLSLSAYATISNTRSVHWQVIEFK
;
A
#
# COMPACT_ATOMS: atom_id res chain seq x y z
N MET A 1 -38.91 -142.24 32.97
CA MET A 1 -37.72 -141.52 32.46
C MET A 1 -38.18 -140.78 31.21
N ALA A 2 -37.76 -139.54 30.93
CA ALA A 2 -38.29 -138.82 29.76
C ALA A 2 -37.91 -139.55 28.46
N GLU A 3 -38.89 -139.89 27.62
CA GLU A 3 -38.72 -140.72 26.42
C GLU A 3 -37.82 -140.08 25.36
N TYR A 4 -37.69 -138.75 25.36
CA TYR A 4 -36.88 -137.99 24.40
C TYR A 4 -35.89 -137.00 25.06
N THR A 5 -34.88 -136.53 24.31
CA THR A 5 -33.95 -135.47 24.73
C THR A 5 -34.55 -134.07 24.52
N ASN A 6 -34.18 -133.08 25.34
CA ASN A 6 -34.85 -131.77 25.33
C ASN A 6 -34.52 -130.87 24.11
N ASN A 7 -33.29 -130.96 23.60
CA ASN A 7 -32.81 -130.01 22.59
C ASN A 7 -33.14 -130.45 21.16
N TYR A 8 -32.96 -131.73 20.89
CA TYR A 8 -33.07 -132.30 19.55
C TYR A 8 -34.15 -133.38 19.45
N ASN A 9 -34.93 -133.59 20.52
CA ASN A 9 -36.01 -134.57 20.56
C ASN A 9 -35.61 -135.99 20.14
N LEU A 10 -34.38 -136.39 20.48
CA LEU A 10 -33.87 -137.74 20.21
C LEU A 10 -34.51 -138.77 21.15
N GLU A 11 -35.00 -139.88 20.64
CA GLU A 11 -35.57 -141.01 21.39
C GLU A 11 -34.49 -141.64 22.29
N LYS A 12 -34.79 -141.82 23.58
CA LYS A 12 -33.92 -142.52 24.51
C LYS A 12 -34.23 -144.02 24.48
N GLN A 13 -33.20 -144.85 24.63
CA GLN A 13 -33.40 -146.27 24.86
C GLN A 13 -34.20 -146.48 26.16
N GLN A 14 -35.30 -147.22 26.06
CA GLN A 14 -36.13 -147.57 27.21
C GLN A 14 -35.50 -148.77 27.93
N ALA A 15 -35.74 -148.89 29.25
CA ALA A 15 -35.20 -149.98 30.07
C ALA A 15 -35.99 -151.30 29.88
N ASN A 16 -36.24 -151.71 28.63
CA ASN A 16 -36.88 -152.97 28.25
C ASN A 16 -35.87 -153.87 27.48
N GLU A 17 -36.21 -155.14 27.26
CA GLU A 17 -35.32 -156.11 26.59
C GLU A 17 -35.23 -155.93 25.06
N TYR A 18 -35.84 -154.87 24.49
CA TYR A 18 -35.93 -154.64 23.05
C TYR A 18 -35.29 -153.30 22.65
N ILE A 19 -34.53 -153.29 21.56
CA ILE A 19 -33.95 -152.07 20.99
C ILE A 19 -34.86 -151.57 19.85
N SER A 20 -35.24 -150.29 19.88
CA SER A 20 -35.95 -149.62 18.77
C SER A 20 -34.96 -149.27 17.67
N ILE A 21 -34.89 -150.08 16.62
CA ILE A 21 -34.05 -149.80 15.44
C ILE A 21 -34.56 -148.55 14.70
N GLU A 22 -35.88 -148.39 14.61
CA GLU A 22 -36.54 -147.24 13.99
C GLU A 22 -36.19 -145.94 14.74
N GLY A 23 -36.36 -145.92 16.06
CA GLY A 23 -35.98 -144.77 16.89
C GLY A 23 -34.49 -144.44 16.85
N ILE A 24 -33.62 -145.46 16.70
CA ILE A 24 -32.19 -145.26 16.50
C ILE A 24 -31.92 -144.62 15.12
N ASN A 25 -32.57 -145.09 14.06
CA ASN A 25 -32.41 -144.52 12.71
C ASN A 25 -32.93 -143.08 12.67
N ASP A 26 -34.10 -142.81 13.24
CA ASP A 26 -34.67 -141.46 13.33
C ASP A 26 -33.74 -140.52 14.12
N ASN A 27 -33.15 -141.01 15.21
CA ASN A 27 -32.14 -140.25 15.95
C ASN A 27 -30.91 -139.95 15.10
N PHE A 28 -30.43 -140.92 14.32
CA PHE A 28 -29.29 -140.70 13.43
C PHE A 28 -29.62 -139.69 12.33
N ASP A 29 -30.82 -139.72 11.76
CA ASP A 29 -31.29 -138.74 10.77
C ASP A 29 -31.38 -137.32 11.37
N ILE A 30 -31.90 -137.19 12.61
CA ILE A 30 -31.93 -135.90 13.33
C ILE A 30 -30.51 -135.41 13.62
N ILE A 31 -29.63 -136.28 14.11
CA ILE A 31 -28.24 -135.93 14.41
C ILE A 31 -27.51 -135.49 13.14
N ASP A 32 -27.66 -136.22 12.03
CA ASP A 32 -27.04 -135.90 10.75
C ASP A 32 -27.53 -134.53 10.22
N ALA A 33 -28.84 -134.31 10.21
CA ALA A 33 -29.43 -133.04 9.81
C ALA A 33 -28.93 -131.86 10.66
N GLN A 34 -28.84 -132.04 11.99
CA GLN A 34 -28.36 -130.99 12.88
C GLN A 34 -26.86 -130.75 12.73
N MET A 35 -26.06 -131.81 12.56
CA MET A 35 -24.62 -131.70 12.27
C MET A 35 -24.39 -130.95 10.96
N LYS A 36 -25.19 -131.24 9.93
CA LYS A 36 -25.13 -130.54 8.65
C LYS A 36 -25.49 -129.06 8.79
N SER A 37 -26.57 -128.75 9.50
CA SER A 37 -26.98 -127.37 9.76
C SER A 37 -25.90 -126.59 10.54
N ASN A 38 -25.24 -127.22 11.52
CA ASN A 38 -24.15 -126.61 12.27
C ASN A 38 -22.91 -126.35 11.39
N GLU A 39 -22.57 -127.28 10.48
CA GLU A 39 -21.47 -127.10 9.51
C GLU A 39 -21.74 -125.90 8.57
N GLU A 40 -22.98 -125.79 8.07
CA GLU A 40 -23.40 -124.68 7.22
C GLU A 40 -23.38 -123.34 7.96
N ALA A 41 -23.88 -123.31 9.21
CA ALA A 41 -23.83 -122.11 10.05
C ALA A 41 -22.38 -121.68 10.34
N ALA A 42 -21.49 -122.62 10.67
CA ALA A 42 -20.08 -122.34 10.90
C ALA A 42 -19.38 -121.79 9.64
N SER A 43 -19.68 -122.38 8.47
CA SER A 43 -19.17 -121.92 7.17
C SER A 43 -19.70 -120.53 6.79
N LYS A 44 -20.96 -120.21 7.11
CA LYS A 44 -21.51 -118.86 6.93
C LYS A 44 -20.80 -117.84 7.82
N VAL A 45 -20.64 -118.12 9.11
CA VAL A 45 -19.93 -117.22 10.04
C VAL A 45 -18.49 -116.98 9.58
N GLN A 46 -17.79 -118.01 9.11
CA GLN A 46 -16.45 -117.85 8.58
C GLN A 46 -16.40 -116.97 7.33
N THR A 47 -17.39 -117.10 6.44
CA THR A 47 -17.55 -116.23 5.26
C THR A 47 -17.81 -114.80 5.67
N ASP A 48 -18.80 -114.56 6.53
CA ASP A 48 -19.17 -113.23 7.02
C ASP A 48 -17.99 -112.54 7.74
N LEU A 49 -17.21 -113.29 8.53
CA LEU A 49 -16.01 -112.77 9.20
C LEU A 49 -14.93 -112.39 8.18
N ASN A 50 -14.69 -113.22 7.18
CA ASN A 50 -13.72 -112.94 6.13
C ASN A 50 -14.11 -111.73 5.28
N GLU A 51 -15.41 -111.52 5.04
CA GLU A 51 -15.94 -110.33 4.38
C GLU A 51 -15.81 -109.10 5.27
N HIS A 52 -16.14 -109.21 6.56
CA HIS A 52 -16.01 -108.12 7.52
C HIS A 52 -14.55 -107.69 7.73
N MET A 53 -13.60 -108.62 7.75
CA MET A 53 -12.17 -108.30 7.83
C MET A 53 -11.64 -107.58 6.57
N LYS A 54 -12.33 -107.68 5.44
CA LYS A 54 -12.03 -106.93 4.21
C LYS A 54 -12.76 -105.57 4.16
N ASP A 55 -13.65 -105.28 5.11
CA ASP A 55 -14.43 -104.03 5.17
C ASP A 55 -13.57 -102.87 5.69
N ASN A 56 -12.79 -102.29 4.79
CA ASN A 56 -11.98 -101.09 5.05
C ASN A 56 -12.80 -99.78 4.99
N MET A 57 -14.11 -99.86 4.73
CA MET A 57 -15.02 -98.71 4.73
C MET A 57 -15.57 -98.44 6.13
N LYS A 58 -15.84 -99.49 6.92
CA LYS A 58 -16.33 -99.35 8.30
C LYS A 58 -15.23 -99.31 9.35
N HIS A 59 -14.05 -99.86 9.05
CA HIS A 59 -12.91 -99.86 9.98
C HIS A 59 -11.87 -98.81 9.59
N ILE A 60 -11.50 -97.95 10.55
CA ILE A 60 -10.44 -96.95 10.35
C ILE A 60 -9.11 -97.57 10.77
N VAL A 61 -8.31 -97.95 9.78
CA VAL A 61 -6.98 -98.53 9.97
C VAL A 61 -5.95 -97.49 10.43
N TYR A 62 -4.91 -97.96 11.13
CA TYR A 62 -3.79 -97.14 11.61
C TYR A 62 -2.47 -97.59 10.98
N ALA A 63 -1.62 -96.64 10.59
CA ALA A 63 -0.25 -96.90 10.21
C ALA A 63 0.70 -95.74 10.53
N VAL A 64 1.99 -96.02 10.49
CA VAL A 64 3.06 -95.03 10.62
C VAL A 64 3.64 -94.78 9.24
N ALA A 65 3.69 -93.51 8.84
CA ALA A 65 4.31 -93.11 7.58
C ALA A 65 5.84 -93.03 7.69
N SER A 66 6.51 -92.96 6.55
CA SER A 66 7.91 -92.57 6.42
C SER A 66 8.05 -91.44 5.38
N GLY A 67 9.19 -90.75 5.35
CA GLY A 67 9.44 -89.62 4.44
C GLY A 67 9.05 -88.25 5.01
N THR A 68 9.16 -87.22 4.17
CA THR A 68 8.82 -85.82 4.46
C THR A 68 8.26 -85.19 3.19
N ASN A 69 7.06 -84.59 3.26
CA ASN A 69 6.24 -84.13 2.12
C ASN A 69 5.84 -85.25 1.14
N THR A 70 6.73 -86.16 0.77
CA THR A 70 6.44 -87.38 0.01
C THR A 70 6.35 -88.57 0.95
N TYR A 71 5.21 -88.71 1.60
CA TYR A 71 5.01 -89.75 2.60
C TYR A 71 4.64 -91.10 1.98
N THR A 72 5.10 -92.17 2.61
CA THR A 72 4.68 -93.54 2.29
C THR A 72 4.21 -94.24 3.55
N ALA A 73 3.20 -95.10 3.47
CA ALA A 73 2.80 -95.95 4.59
C ALA A 73 2.37 -97.33 4.10
N ALA A 74 2.69 -98.36 4.88
CA ALA A 74 2.30 -99.73 4.63
C ALA A 74 1.12 -100.12 5.53
N ILE A 75 0.03 -100.58 4.95
CA ILE A 75 -1.19 -100.99 5.65
C ILE A 75 -1.61 -102.36 5.15
N ASN A 76 -1.61 -103.36 6.02
CA ASN A 76 -2.03 -104.71 5.62
C ASN A 76 -3.52 -104.71 5.19
N GLY A 77 -3.85 -105.44 4.12
CA GLY A 77 -5.22 -105.61 3.63
C GLY A 77 -5.74 -104.55 2.66
N ILE A 78 -4.98 -103.48 2.37
CA ILE A 78 -5.38 -102.47 1.37
C ILE A 78 -4.73 -102.79 0.02
N THR A 79 -5.55 -103.22 -0.95
CA THR A 79 -5.10 -103.51 -2.33
C THR A 79 -5.56 -102.47 -3.36
N SER A 80 -6.49 -101.58 -2.99
CA SER A 80 -6.93 -100.44 -3.80
C SER A 80 -7.46 -99.33 -2.90
N LEU A 81 -7.45 -98.08 -3.37
CA LEU A 81 -8.06 -96.94 -2.68
C LEU A 81 -9.47 -96.71 -3.23
N VAL A 82 -10.46 -96.70 -2.33
CA VAL A 82 -11.88 -96.50 -2.64
C VAL A 82 -12.33 -95.21 -1.99
N GLU A 83 -13.12 -94.40 -2.70
CA GLU A 83 -13.66 -93.14 -2.18
C GLU A 83 -14.42 -93.36 -0.86
N GLY A 84 -14.20 -92.47 0.12
CA GLY A 84 -14.72 -92.59 1.49
C GLY A 84 -13.82 -93.38 2.44
N MET A 85 -12.81 -94.09 1.94
CA MET A 85 -11.87 -94.84 2.78
C MET A 85 -11.15 -93.93 3.78
N SER A 86 -11.27 -94.26 5.05
CA SER A 86 -10.74 -93.48 6.17
C SER A 86 -9.52 -94.17 6.77
N ILE A 87 -8.42 -93.43 6.92
CA ILE A 87 -7.16 -93.93 7.47
C ILE A 87 -6.59 -92.98 8.52
N LYS A 88 -5.97 -93.53 9.57
CA LYS A 88 -5.21 -92.77 10.56
C LYS A 88 -3.73 -92.99 10.32
N ILE A 89 -3.01 -91.91 10.03
CA ILE A 89 -1.58 -91.97 9.76
C ILE A 89 -0.84 -91.17 10.83
N LYS A 90 0.10 -91.83 11.52
CA LYS A 90 1.11 -91.13 12.32
C LYS A 90 2.23 -90.69 11.39
N PHE A 91 2.47 -89.39 11.32
CA PHE A 91 3.56 -88.81 10.54
C PHE A 91 4.77 -88.55 11.45
N PRO A 92 5.91 -89.24 11.27
CA PRO A 92 7.09 -89.00 12.11
C PRO A 92 7.68 -87.61 11.88
N ASN A 93 7.68 -87.13 10.63
CA ASN A 93 8.27 -85.86 10.24
C ASN A 93 7.17 -84.85 9.88
N ALA A 94 7.36 -83.59 10.30
CA ALA A 94 6.50 -82.47 9.91
C ALA A 94 6.60 -82.18 8.41
N ASN A 95 5.54 -81.64 7.81
CA ASN A 95 5.58 -81.19 6.43
C ASN A 95 6.12 -79.75 6.33
N THR A 96 6.81 -79.43 5.24
CA THR A 96 7.32 -78.09 4.94
C THR A 96 6.64 -77.44 3.73
N GLY A 97 5.69 -78.14 3.11
CA GLY A 97 4.89 -77.65 1.98
C GLY A 97 3.84 -78.66 1.55
N ALA A 98 3.44 -78.59 0.28
CA ALA A 98 2.50 -79.54 -0.32
C ALA A 98 2.99 -80.98 -0.11
N SER A 99 2.08 -81.86 0.29
CA SER A 99 2.42 -83.23 0.69
C SER A 99 1.57 -84.26 -0.02
N THR A 100 2.13 -85.45 -0.22
CA THR A 100 1.47 -86.61 -0.80
C THR A 100 1.63 -87.81 0.13
N LEU A 101 0.69 -88.75 0.07
CA LEU A 101 0.76 -90.05 0.74
C LEU A 101 0.60 -91.17 -0.29
N ASN A 102 1.54 -92.11 -0.28
CA ASN A 102 1.47 -93.34 -1.06
C ASN A 102 1.26 -94.54 -0.13
N ILE A 103 0.05 -95.11 -0.14
CA ILE A 103 -0.29 -96.31 0.63
C ILE A 103 0.05 -97.55 -0.20
N ASN A 104 0.85 -98.46 0.35
CA ASN A 104 1.19 -99.76 -0.27
C ASN A 104 1.73 -99.69 -1.71
N GLY A 105 2.25 -98.55 -2.15
CA GLY A 105 2.68 -98.38 -3.55
C GLY A 105 1.53 -98.20 -4.56
N LEU A 106 0.29 -97.96 -4.12
CA LEU A 106 -0.90 -97.77 -4.96
C LEU A 106 -0.93 -96.43 -5.72
N GLY A 107 0.14 -95.65 -5.61
CA GLY A 107 0.32 -94.34 -6.23
C GLY A 107 0.22 -93.21 -5.20
N ALA A 108 1.12 -92.23 -5.31
CA ALA A 108 1.11 -91.09 -4.42
C ALA A 108 -0.13 -90.21 -4.69
N LYS A 109 -0.89 -89.94 -3.64
CA LYS A 109 -2.06 -89.05 -3.68
C LYS A 109 -1.75 -87.79 -2.88
N GLU A 110 -2.11 -86.62 -3.39
CA GLU A 110 -1.96 -85.38 -2.61
C GLU A 110 -2.75 -85.47 -1.30
N ILE A 111 -2.21 -84.88 -0.25
CA ILE A 111 -2.93 -84.59 0.98
C ILE A 111 -3.38 -83.14 0.87
N ARG A 112 -4.68 -82.89 1.08
CA ARG A 112 -5.28 -81.56 1.02
C ARG A 112 -6.03 -81.25 2.31
N LYS A 113 -6.10 -79.97 2.64
CA LYS A 113 -6.91 -79.47 3.75
C LYS A 113 -8.39 -79.80 3.54
N SER A 114 -9.19 -79.73 4.60
CA SER A 114 -10.64 -79.93 4.49
C SER A 114 -11.32 -78.93 3.54
N ASN A 115 -10.73 -77.75 3.31
CA ASN A 115 -11.21 -76.73 2.36
C ASN A 115 -10.74 -76.93 0.90
N GLY A 116 -10.02 -78.01 0.60
CA GLY A 116 -9.57 -78.36 -0.75
C GLY A 116 -8.23 -77.73 -1.19
N ASN A 117 -7.61 -76.88 -0.37
CA ASN A 117 -6.28 -76.33 -0.63
C ASN A 117 -5.17 -77.36 -0.34
N ALA A 118 -4.02 -77.20 -1.01
CA ALA A 118 -2.83 -77.97 -0.70
C ALA A 118 -2.32 -77.66 0.71
N LEU A 119 -1.65 -78.63 1.35
CA LEU A 119 -0.99 -78.37 2.62
C LEU A 119 0.13 -77.34 2.48
N SER A 120 0.28 -76.51 3.51
CA SER A 120 1.39 -75.59 3.73
C SER A 120 2.26 -76.08 4.89
N SER A 121 3.47 -75.52 5.02
CA SER A 121 4.39 -75.87 6.10
C SER A 121 3.70 -75.87 7.47
N GLY A 122 3.85 -76.95 8.23
CA GLY A 122 3.33 -77.06 9.59
C GLY A 122 1.89 -77.52 9.73
N ASN A 123 1.16 -77.80 8.63
CA ASN A 123 -0.17 -78.42 8.72
C ASN A 123 -0.12 -79.85 9.29
N ILE A 124 0.98 -80.57 9.07
CA ILE A 124 1.33 -81.84 9.72
C ILE A 124 2.51 -81.57 10.64
N LYS A 125 2.35 -81.84 11.94
CA LYS A 125 3.40 -81.74 12.95
C LYS A 125 4.10 -83.10 13.13
N ALA A 126 5.40 -83.07 13.46
CA ALA A 126 6.17 -84.29 13.74
C ALA A 126 5.52 -85.09 14.88
N GLY A 127 5.32 -86.38 14.66
CA GLY A 127 4.64 -87.30 15.58
C GLY A 127 3.11 -87.21 15.60
N GLN A 128 2.50 -86.29 14.84
CA GLN A 128 1.05 -86.10 14.81
C GLN A 128 0.34 -87.29 14.15
N ILE A 129 -0.81 -87.67 14.71
CA ILE A 129 -1.74 -88.62 14.10
C ILE A 129 -2.81 -87.81 13.38
N CYS A 130 -2.90 -88.00 12.07
CA CYS A 130 -3.87 -87.32 11.21
C CYS A 130 -4.94 -88.31 10.75
N HIS A 131 -6.18 -87.85 10.69
CA HIS A 131 -7.29 -88.59 10.07
C HIS A 131 -7.43 -88.13 8.62
N LEU A 132 -7.24 -89.05 7.68
CA LEU A 132 -7.31 -88.80 6.25
C LEU A 132 -8.47 -89.59 5.64
N VAL A 133 -9.21 -88.96 4.73
CA VAL A 133 -10.27 -89.63 3.95
C VAL A 133 -9.91 -89.54 2.47
N TYR A 134 -9.91 -90.67 1.77
CA TYR A 134 -9.69 -90.68 0.32
C TYR A 134 -10.94 -90.20 -0.41
N THR A 135 -10.80 -89.19 -1.26
CA THR A 135 -11.92 -88.55 -1.99
C THR A 135 -12.11 -89.07 -3.41
N GLY A 136 -11.49 -90.21 -3.75
CA GLY A 136 -11.42 -90.70 -5.13
C GLY A 136 -10.24 -90.14 -5.94
N SER A 137 -9.64 -89.03 -5.50
CA SER A 137 -8.48 -88.42 -6.17
C SER A 137 -7.34 -88.03 -5.20
N VAL A 138 -7.69 -87.49 -4.03
CA VAL A 138 -6.73 -87.00 -3.02
C VAL A 138 -7.09 -87.54 -1.62
N PHE A 139 -6.20 -87.38 -0.65
CA PHE A 139 -6.53 -87.55 0.77
C PHE A 139 -6.93 -86.21 1.38
N GLN A 140 -8.13 -86.11 1.93
CA GLN A 140 -8.58 -84.95 2.69
C GLN A 140 -8.18 -85.11 4.16
N LEU A 141 -7.44 -84.14 4.70
CA LEU A 141 -7.06 -84.05 6.10
C LEU A 141 -8.22 -83.47 6.92
N LEU A 142 -8.72 -84.27 7.86
CA LEU A 142 -9.80 -83.90 8.76
C LEU A 142 -9.27 -83.37 10.09
N GLY A 143 -10.00 -82.39 10.67
CA GLY A 143 -9.77 -81.90 12.03
C GLY A 143 -8.66 -80.86 12.17
N GLU A 144 -8.29 -80.14 11.10
CA GLU A 144 -7.46 -78.94 11.25
C GLU A 144 -8.22 -77.85 12.03
N GLY A 145 -7.52 -77.13 12.92
CA GLY A 145 -8.05 -75.92 13.55
C GLY A 145 -8.27 -74.81 12.51
N GLY A 146 -9.08 -73.80 12.86
CA GLY A 146 -9.31 -72.63 12.01
C GLY A 146 -8.03 -71.82 11.79
N GLU A 147 -7.99 -71.05 10.70
CA GLU A 147 -6.87 -70.15 10.43
C GLU A 147 -6.95 -68.92 11.35
N TYR A 148 -5.83 -68.53 11.97
CA TYR A 148 -5.71 -67.30 12.72
C TYR A 148 -5.18 -66.17 11.82
N GLY A 149 -5.66 -64.94 12.03
CA GLY A 149 -5.19 -63.75 11.31
C GLY A 149 -3.80 -63.28 11.74
N THR A 150 -3.33 -62.18 11.17
CA THR A 150 -1.98 -61.62 11.44
C THR A 150 -1.94 -60.61 12.60
N ALA A 151 -3.05 -60.37 13.28
CA ALA A 151 -3.09 -59.43 14.39
C ALA A 151 -2.29 -59.94 15.59
N THR A 152 -1.44 -59.06 16.12
CA THR A 152 -0.70 -59.25 17.38
C THR A 152 -1.41 -58.51 18.52
N SER A 153 -1.03 -58.75 19.78
CA SER A 153 -1.69 -58.12 20.93
C SER A 153 -1.66 -56.58 20.87
N ASP A 154 -0.60 -55.97 20.35
CA ASP A 154 -0.49 -54.50 20.15
C ASP A 154 -1.40 -53.95 19.05
N LYS A 155 -2.02 -54.83 18.25
CA LYS A 155 -3.02 -54.47 17.22
C LYS A 155 -4.45 -54.67 17.71
N VAL A 156 -4.65 -55.16 18.93
CA VAL A 156 -5.97 -55.38 19.54
C VAL A 156 -6.17 -54.41 20.70
N LEU A 157 -7.36 -53.79 20.75
CA LEU A 157 -7.72 -52.83 21.79
C LEU A 157 -7.65 -53.47 23.18
N ALA A 158 -7.04 -52.77 24.14
CA ALA A 158 -6.99 -53.22 25.53
C ALA A 158 -8.41 -53.49 26.08
N GLY A 159 -8.57 -54.65 26.73
CA GLY A 159 -9.88 -55.16 27.19
C GLY A 159 -10.62 -56.04 26.19
N TYR A 160 -10.06 -56.26 24.99
CA TYR A 160 -10.55 -57.24 24.02
C TYR A 160 -9.49 -58.32 23.78
N THR A 161 -9.95 -59.53 23.47
CA THR A 161 -9.09 -60.70 23.24
C THR A 161 -9.06 -61.16 21.78
N ILE A 162 -7.98 -61.84 21.40
CA ILE A 162 -7.76 -62.47 20.09
C ILE A 162 -7.34 -63.93 20.28
N GLY A 163 -7.90 -64.85 19.48
CA GLY A 163 -7.41 -66.24 19.41
C GLY A 163 -6.17 -66.36 18.51
N THR A 164 -5.17 -67.15 18.93
CA THR A 164 -3.95 -67.45 18.18
C THR A 164 -3.55 -68.92 18.33
N GLU A 165 -2.52 -69.34 17.59
CA GLU A 165 -1.90 -70.67 17.73
C GLU A 165 -1.42 -70.98 19.16
N SER A 166 -1.09 -69.95 19.94
CA SER A 166 -0.68 -70.07 21.35
C SER A 166 -1.85 -69.96 22.33
N GLY A 167 -3.09 -69.86 21.85
CA GLY A 167 -4.29 -69.64 22.65
C GLY A 167 -4.82 -68.20 22.58
N VAL A 168 -5.70 -67.85 23.50
CA VAL A 168 -6.31 -66.52 23.59
C VAL A 168 -5.31 -65.54 24.21
N MET A 169 -5.08 -64.41 23.54
CA MET A 169 -4.24 -63.31 24.02
C MET A 169 -5.06 -62.03 24.25
N GLU A 170 -4.70 -61.28 25.29
CA GLU A 170 -5.27 -59.95 25.58
C GLU A 170 -4.65 -58.88 24.67
N GLY A 171 -5.48 -57.94 24.22
CA GLY A 171 -5.05 -56.76 23.48
C GLY A 171 -4.29 -55.77 24.37
N THR A 172 -3.32 -55.07 23.80
CA THR A 172 -2.48 -54.07 24.50
C THR A 172 -2.53 -52.68 23.86
N MET A 173 -3.29 -52.48 22.78
CA MET A 173 -3.43 -51.16 22.17
C MET A 173 -4.14 -50.19 23.13
N PRO A 174 -3.53 -49.05 23.49
CA PRO A 174 -4.15 -48.08 24.38
C PRO A 174 -5.42 -47.46 23.79
N ASN A 175 -6.43 -47.25 24.65
CA ASN A 175 -7.59 -46.44 24.32
C ASN A 175 -7.30 -44.97 24.66
N ASN A 176 -6.98 -44.16 23.65
CA ASN A 176 -6.71 -42.73 23.81
C ASN A 176 -7.94 -41.86 23.44
N GLY A 177 -9.05 -42.49 23.04
CA GLY A 177 -10.28 -41.82 22.67
C GLY A 177 -11.04 -41.29 23.90
N PRO A 178 -11.60 -40.08 23.86
CA PRO A 178 -12.48 -39.61 24.92
C PRO A 178 -13.80 -40.39 24.92
N ALA A 179 -14.41 -40.52 26.10
CA ALA A 179 -15.71 -41.18 26.27
C ALA A 179 -16.91 -40.33 25.78
N ALA A 180 -16.70 -39.04 25.55
CA ALA A 180 -17.69 -38.09 25.04
C ALA A 180 -17.01 -37.10 24.07
N ALA A 181 -17.80 -36.25 23.42
CA ALA A 181 -17.27 -35.19 22.58
C ALA A 181 -16.31 -34.29 23.37
N ASP A 182 -15.08 -34.17 22.87
CA ASP A 182 -13.99 -33.45 23.51
C ASP A 182 -13.37 -32.49 22.51
N THR A 183 -13.01 -31.29 22.93
CA THR A 183 -12.38 -30.29 22.06
C THR A 183 -11.13 -29.74 22.72
N ILE A 184 -10.02 -29.90 22.04
CA ILE A 184 -8.74 -29.33 22.44
C ILE A 184 -8.58 -28.00 21.73
N ASN A 185 -8.54 -26.92 22.51
CA ASN A 185 -8.34 -25.58 21.99
C ASN A 185 -6.83 -25.27 21.90
N LEU A 186 -6.37 -24.93 20.72
CA LEU A 186 -5.05 -24.35 20.48
C LEU A 186 -5.19 -22.83 20.61
N THR A 187 -4.74 -22.27 21.72
CA THR A 187 -4.90 -20.84 22.06
C THR A 187 -3.64 -20.03 21.88
N ASN A 188 -2.47 -20.69 21.86
CA ASN A 188 -1.18 -20.04 21.71
C ASN A 188 -0.66 -20.14 20.27
N GLN A 189 0.12 -19.14 19.85
CA GLN A 189 0.80 -19.18 18.57
C GLN A 189 1.78 -20.37 18.52
N ASN A 190 1.78 -21.10 17.41
CA ASN A 190 2.60 -22.29 17.18
C ASN A 190 2.34 -23.43 18.17
N GLN A 191 1.20 -23.42 18.87
CA GLN A 191 0.82 -24.54 19.72
C GLN A 191 0.47 -25.74 18.86
N GLU A 192 1.09 -26.86 19.16
CA GLU A 192 0.82 -28.15 18.52
C GLU A 192 0.14 -29.08 19.52
N TYR A 193 -0.61 -30.06 18.99
CA TYR A 193 -1.16 -31.14 19.78
C TYR A 193 -0.79 -32.48 19.13
N THR A 194 -0.03 -33.29 19.86
CA THR A 194 0.39 -34.62 19.41
C THR A 194 -0.72 -35.63 19.64
N ILE A 195 -1.13 -36.32 18.58
CA ILE A 195 -2.08 -37.44 18.65
C ILE A 195 -1.29 -38.71 18.96
N ALA A 196 -1.45 -39.26 20.17
CA ALA A 196 -0.79 -40.49 20.58
C ALA A 196 -1.26 -41.71 19.77
N GLN A 197 -0.36 -42.66 19.51
CA GLN A 197 -0.70 -43.92 18.84
C GLN A 197 -1.68 -44.76 19.69
N GLY A 198 -2.66 -45.37 19.03
CA GLY A 198 -3.66 -46.22 19.67
C GLY A 198 -5.04 -46.03 19.06
N TYR A 199 -6.07 -46.50 19.76
CA TYR A 199 -7.46 -46.32 19.35
C TYR A 199 -7.98 -44.93 19.71
N HIS A 200 -8.70 -44.30 18.78
CA HIS A 200 -9.40 -43.03 18.97
C HIS A 200 -10.87 -43.17 18.58
N SER A 201 -11.78 -42.67 19.41
CA SER A 201 -13.23 -42.83 19.25
C SER A 201 -13.86 -41.94 18.16
N GLY A 202 -13.07 -41.11 17.47
CA GLY A 202 -13.57 -40.12 16.52
C GLY A 202 -14.31 -38.92 17.14
N LEU A 203 -14.49 -38.90 18.47
CA LEU A 203 -15.22 -37.85 19.20
C LEU A 203 -14.36 -36.62 19.54
N ARG A 204 -13.03 -36.69 19.36
CA ARG A 204 -12.11 -35.59 19.66
C ARG A 204 -11.98 -34.64 18.48
N LYS A 205 -12.16 -33.34 18.75
CA LYS A 205 -11.90 -32.25 17.81
C LYS A 205 -10.69 -31.43 18.27
N ILE A 206 -9.91 -30.93 17.31
CA ILE A 206 -8.88 -29.93 17.57
C ILE A 206 -9.37 -28.61 16.98
N LYS A 207 -9.44 -27.56 17.81
CA LYS A 207 -9.94 -26.24 17.42
C LYS A 207 -8.87 -25.20 17.63
N ALA A 208 -8.55 -24.42 16.60
CA ALA A 208 -7.79 -23.18 16.77
C ALA A 208 -8.71 -22.12 17.39
N ALA A 209 -8.37 -21.64 18.58
CA ALA A 209 -9.15 -20.67 19.33
C ALA A 209 -8.27 -19.45 19.63
N ILE A 210 -8.05 -18.60 18.63
CA ILE A 210 -7.23 -17.40 18.75
C ILE A 210 -8.09 -16.25 19.29
N SER A 211 -7.90 -15.91 20.56
CA SER A 211 -8.60 -14.78 21.18
C SER A 211 -8.15 -13.45 20.56
N GLY A 212 -9.11 -12.55 20.33
CA GLY A 212 -8.84 -11.22 19.78
C GLY A 212 -8.58 -11.17 18.28
N LEU A 213 -8.65 -12.29 17.56
CA LEU A 213 -8.59 -12.28 16.09
C LEU A 213 -9.87 -11.65 15.52
N ALA A 214 -9.77 -10.38 15.12
CA ALA A 214 -10.87 -9.60 14.58
C ALA A 214 -10.40 -8.78 13.36
N ALA A 215 -11.34 -8.40 12.49
CA ALA A 215 -11.00 -7.67 11.26
C ALA A 215 -10.24 -6.36 11.54
N ASN A 216 -10.60 -5.64 12.60
CA ASN A 216 -10.00 -4.37 12.97
C ASN A 216 -8.57 -4.48 13.51
N VAL A 217 -8.06 -5.67 13.82
CA VAL A 217 -6.65 -5.88 14.21
C VAL A 217 -5.81 -6.49 13.08
N ILE A 218 -6.43 -6.84 11.95
CA ILE A 218 -5.78 -7.41 10.78
C ILE A 218 -5.60 -6.30 9.73
N LYS A 219 -4.38 -6.21 9.18
CA LYS A 219 -4.03 -5.28 8.09
C LYS A 219 -5.07 -5.33 6.97
N ALA A 220 -5.59 -4.17 6.56
CA ALA A 220 -6.61 -4.12 5.52
C ALA A 220 -6.18 -4.83 4.23
N GLY A 221 -7.11 -5.55 3.61
CA GLY A 221 -6.87 -6.37 2.41
C GLY A 221 -6.15 -7.71 2.66
N THR A 222 -5.72 -7.99 3.88
CA THR A 222 -5.11 -9.29 4.26
C THR A 222 -6.17 -10.21 4.87
N THR A 223 -6.11 -11.51 4.59
CA THR A 223 -7.02 -12.50 5.20
C THR A 223 -6.27 -13.41 6.17
N VAL A 224 -6.77 -13.55 7.40
CA VAL A 224 -6.22 -14.46 8.42
C VAL A 224 -7.36 -15.26 9.03
N GLY A 225 -7.29 -16.59 8.99
CA GLY A 225 -8.34 -17.46 9.53
C GLY A 225 -9.73 -17.26 8.89
N GLY A 226 -9.78 -16.85 7.62
CA GLY A 226 -11.01 -16.52 6.91
C GLY A 226 -11.58 -15.13 7.18
N ILE A 227 -10.94 -14.33 8.05
CA ILE A 227 -11.36 -12.95 8.36
C ILE A 227 -10.52 -11.98 7.51
N VAL A 228 -11.21 -11.18 6.69
CA VAL A 228 -10.58 -10.08 5.92
C VAL A 228 -10.33 -8.90 6.86
N GLY A 229 -9.10 -8.39 6.86
CA GLY A 229 -8.71 -7.26 7.69
C GLY A 229 -9.28 -5.92 7.25
N THR A 230 -9.48 -5.04 8.22
CA THR A 230 -10.00 -3.68 8.07
C THR A 230 -9.18 -2.64 8.82
N PHE A 231 -8.06 -3.02 9.45
CA PHE A 231 -7.22 -2.06 10.19
C PHE A 231 -6.73 -0.97 9.24
N THR A 232 -7.02 0.30 9.57
CA THR A 232 -6.78 1.54 8.79
C THR A 232 -7.61 1.71 7.51
N SER A 233 -8.64 0.89 7.28
CA SER A 233 -9.52 0.99 6.09
C SER A 233 -10.40 2.24 6.06
N ASP A 234 -10.66 2.83 7.22
CA ASP A 234 -11.41 4.07 7.44
C ASP A 234 -10.55 5.34 7.26
N ALA A 235 -9.22 5.19 7.27
CA ALA A 235 -8.32 6.31 7.06
C ALA A 235 -8.40 6.83 5.61
N ASN A 236 -8.36 8.15 5.43
CA ASN A 236 -8.55 8.82 4.13
C ASN A 236 -7.41 9.79 3.76
N ALA A 237 -6.30 9.74 4.49
CA ALA A 237 -5.15 10.60 4.23
C ALA A 237 -4.51 10.25 2.86
N ALA A 238 -4.10 11.28 2.12
CA ALA A 238 -3.27 11.16 0.93
C ALA A 238 -1.88 11.72 1.24
N ALA A 239 -0.90 11.47 0.38
CA ALA A 239 0.45 12.03 0.54
C ALA A 239 0.43 13.57 0.69
N GLY A 240 -0.47 14.24 -0.03
CA GLY A 240 -0.70 15.70 0.04
C GLY A 240 -1.35 16.20 1.32
N HIS A 241 -1.70 15.32 2.27
CA HIS A 241 -2.21 15.69 3.60
C HIS A 241 -1.16 15.52 4.70
N ILE A 242 0.05 15.08 4.37
CA ILE A 242 1.08 14.69 5.34
C ILE A 242 2.39 15.42 4.98
N LEU A 243 3.10 15.92 6.00
CA LEU A 243 4.40 16.56 5.82
C LEU A 243 5.40 15.61 5.16
N SER A 244 6.23 16.15 4.28
CA SER A 244 7.32 15.41 3.62
C SER A 244 8.21 14.72 4.66
N GLY A 245 8.46 13.43 4.46
CA GLY A 245 9.24 12.59 5.38
C GLY A 245 8.44 11.94 6.52
N MET A 246 7.21 12.40 6.78
CA MET A 246 6.30 11.74 7.73
C MET A 246 5.50 10.64 7.02
N THR A 247 5.06 9.62 7.76
CA THR A 247 4.35 8.47 7.19
C THR A 247 3.09 8.13 7.98
N ALA A 248 2.06 7.66 7.30
CA ALA A 248 0.84 7.13 7.91
C ALA A 248 0.44 5.80 7.25
N TYR A 249 -0.51 5.07 7.84
CA TYR A 249 -1.12 3.89 7.22
C TYR A 249 -2.55 4.21 6.79
N VAL A 250 -2.87 3.90 5.53
CA VAL A 250 -4.18 4.09 4.92
C VAL A 250 -4.54 2.86 4.11
N ASN A 251 -5.69 2.26 4.40
CA ASN A 251 -6.15 1.01 3.81
C ASN A 251 -5.06 -0.09 3.82
N GLY A 252 -4.38 -0.24 4.96
CA GLY A 252 -3.31 -1.21 5.15
C GLY A 252 -1.98 -0.85 4.47
N ASN A 253 -1.92 0.23 3.69
CA ASN A 253 -0.71 0.64 2.97
C ASN A 253 -0.01 1.79 3.67
N LYS A 254 1.33 1.74 3.72
CA LYS A 254 2.14 2.85 4.21
C LYS A 254 2.15 3.95 3.15
N ILE A 255 1.72 5.14 3.53
CA ILE A 255 1.80 6.35 2.71
C ILE A 255 2.86 7.28 3.28
N THR A 256 3.66 7.88 2.40
CA THR A 256 4.67 8.89 2.76
C THR A 256 4.16 10.25 2.34
N GLY A 257 4.20 11.22 3.25
CA GLY A 257 3.78 12.58 2.99
C GLY A 257 4.66 13.29 1.98
N ASN A 258 4.09 14.29 1.30
CA ASN A 258 4.79 15.10 0.33
C ASN A 258 4.53 16.62 0.49
N ILE A 259 3.86 17.08 1.55
CA ILE A 259 3.73 18.52 1.82
C ILE A 259 5.12 19.08 2.15
N PRO A 260 5.70 19.97 1.32
CA PRO A 260 6.97 20.59 1.63
C PRO A 260 6.84 21.55 2.82
N SER A 261 7.88 21.61 3.65
CA SER A 261 7.97 22.57 4.76
C SER A 261 8.69 23.83 4.30
N LYS A 262 8.11 24.99 4.63
CA LYS A 262 8.72 26.31 4.42
C LYS A 262 9.03 26.92 5.79
N GLY A 263 10.31 27.09 6.07
CA GLY A 263 10.77 27.81 7.25
C GLY A 263 10.47 29.31 7.17
N ALA A 264 10.82 30.03 8.23
CA ALA A 264 10.62 31.47 8.32
C ALA A 264 11.26 32.20 7.13
N ALA A 265 10.56 33.19 6.59
CA ALA A 265 11.07 34.05 5.53
C ALA A 265 10.54 35.47 5.66
N THR A 266 11.33 36.43 5.17
CA THR A 266 10.99 37.84 5.17
C THR A 266 10.92 38.37 3.74
N TYR A 267 9.85 39.08 3.41
CA TYR A 267 9.56 39.63 2.09
C TYR A 267 9.62 41.15 2.14
N THR A 268 10.49 41.75 1.34
CA THR A 268 10.54 43.19 1.12
C THR A 268 9.72 43.51 -0.12
N PRO A 269 8.61 44.29 -0.03
CA PRO A 269 7.78 44.63 -1.18
C PRO A 269 8.59 45.20 -2.35
N GLY A 270 8.22 44.81 -3.57
CA GLY A 270 8.85 45.27 -4.82
C GLY A 270 7.83 45.83 -5.80
N THR A 271 8.26 46.07 -7.04
CA THR A 271 7.37 46.54 -8.12
C THR A 271 6.50 45.44 -8.72
N THR A 272 6.75 44.17 -8.36
CA THR A 272 6.00 43.00 -8.81
C THR A 272 5.49 42.19 -7.61
N ASN A 273 4.43 41.41 -7.85
CA ASN A 273 3.85 40.55 -6.82
C ASN A 273 4.81 39.44 -6.41
N GLN A 274 5.07 39.33 -5.11
CA GLN A 274 5.77 38.19 -4.51
C GLN A 274 4.72 37.21 -3.98
N THR A 275 4.80 35.95 -4.41
CA THR A 275 3.81 34.93 -4.08
C THR A 275 4.41 33.84 -3.20
N ILE A 276 3.64 33.37 -2.23
CA ILE A 276 3.93 32.17 -1.46
C ILE A 276 3.08 31.07 -2.08
N ALA A 277 3.72 30.08 -2.72
CA ALA A 277 3.01 28.98 -3.36
C ALA A 277 2.13 28.24 -2.35
N ALA A 278 0.91 27.87 -2.77
CA ALA A 278 -0.01 27.07 -1.96
C ALA A 278 0.51 25.65 -1.74
N GLY A 279 -0.06 24.92 -0.77
CA GLY A 279 0.29 23.53 -0.50
C GLY A 279 1.62 23.35 0.24
N GLN A 280 2.11 24.38 0.93
CA GLN A 280 3.29 24.31 1.80
C GLN A 280 2.87 24.39 3.27
N TYR A 281 3.59 23.67 4.12
CA TYR A 281 3.46 23.82 5.57
C TYR A 281 4.38 24.95 6.05
N LEU A 282 3.81 26.01 6.61
CA LEU A 282 4.57 27.13 7.17
C LEU A 282 5.07 26.75 8.56
N SER A 283 6.32 26.29 8.65
CA SER A 283 6.96 25.94 9.93
C SER A 283 7.55 27.14 10.65
N GLY A 284 7.60 28.31 10.00
CA GLY A 284 8.02 29.57 10.58
C GLY A 284 7.19 30.76 10.09
N THR A 285 7.34 31.90 10.76
CA THR A 285 6.63 33.15 10.43
C THR A 285 7.05 33.68 9.07
N GLN A 286 6.05 34.05 8.26
CA GLN A 286 6.24 34.75 6.99
C GLN A 286 5.98 36.24 7.20
N THR A 287 7.02 37.07 7.15
CA THR A 287 6.93 38.49 7.47
C THR A 287 6.99 39.32 6.19
N ILE A 288 6.02 40.21 5.96
CA ILE A 288 6.08 41.22 4.91
C ILE A 288 6.49 42.53 5.57
N ILE A 289 7.66 43.08 5.21
CA ILE A 289 8.18 44.29 5.84
C ILE A 289 7.39 45.52 5.37
N GLY A 290 6.95 46.34 6.31
CA GLY A 290 6.44 47.69 6.03
C GLY A 290 7.55 48.74 6.06
N ASP A 291 7.34 49.87 5.39
CA ASP A 291 8.26 51.02 5.40
C ASP A 291 7.58 52.22 6.08
N ALA A 292 8.20 52.76 7.14
CA ALA A 292 7.67 53.92 7.86
C ALA A 292 7.58 55.18 6.98
N ASN A 293 8.35 55.23 5.88
CA ASN A 293 8.30 56.33 4.92
C ASN A 293 7.12 56.24 3.95
N LEU A 294 6.31 55.16 3.98
CA LEU A 294 5.06 55.03 3.22
C LEU A 294 3.96 55.92 3.83
N VAL A 295 4.18 57.23 3.78
CA VAL A 295 3.28 58.27 4.27
C VAL A 295 3.00 59.28 3.16
N ALA A 296 1.80 59.88 3.18
CA ALA A 296 1.35 60.82 2.14
C ALA A 296 2.34 61.96 1.88
N ALA A 297 2.98 62.47 2.94
CA ALA A 297 3.92 63.58 2.87
C ALA A 297 5.22 63.27 2.08
N ASN A 298 5.57 61.99 1.92
CA ASN A 298 6.75 61.57 1.15
C ASN A 298 6.39 61.18 -0.29
N ILE A 299 5.11 61.10 -0.62
CA ILE A 299 4.62 60.69 -1.94
C ILE A 299 4.16 61.94 -2.67
N LYS A 300 4.59 62.09 -3.93
CA LYS A 300 4.21 63.22 -4.79
C LYS A 300 2.69 63.33 -4.89
N SER A 301 2.17 64.55 -4.75
CA SER A 301 0.74 64.84 -4.91
C SER A 301 0.18 64.22 -6.19
N GLY A 302 -0.93 63.49 -6.07
CA GLY A 302 -1.60 62.79 -7.18
C GLY A 302 -1.10 61.38 -7.49
N ILE A 303 -0.05 60.89 -6.82
CA ILE A 303 0.44 59.50 -6.93
C ILE A 303 -0.11 58.67 -5.76
N SER A 304 -0.45 57.39 -5.99
CA SER A 304 -0.79 56.44 -4.94
C SER A 304 0.16 55.25 -4.94
N ILE A 305 0.64 54.88 -3.77
CA ILE A 305 1.49 53.69 -3.56
C ILE A 305 0.83 52.86 -2.45
N PHE A 306 0.43 51.62 -2.78
CA PHE A 306 -0.27 50.69 -1.86
C PHE A 306 -1.48 51.31 -1.14
N GLY A 307 -2.24 52.17 -1.82
CA GLY A 307 -3.42 52.84 -1.27
C GLY A 307 -3.14 54.14 -0.50
N VAL A 308 -1.88 54.52 -0.29
CA VAL A 308 -1.53 55.82 0.31
C VAL A 308 -1.43 56.88 -0.79
N THR A 309 -2.32 57.88 -0.77
CA THR A 309 -2.32 59.00 -1.72
C THR A 309 -1.33 60.08 -1.29
N GLY A 310 -0.48 60.54 -2.20
CA GLY A 310 0.54 61.54 -1.93
C GLY A 310 0.01 62.96 -1.75
N SER A 311 0.71 63.72 -0.92
CA SER A 311 0.43 65.13 -0.61
C SER A 311 1.66 66.04 -0.76
N TYR A 312 2.82 65.51 -1.18
CA TYR A 312 4.03 66.31 -1.34
C TYR A 312 3.93 67.28 -2.53
N GLN A 313 4.18 68.57 -2.29
CA GLN A 313 4.24 69.63 -3.31
C GLN A 313 5.51 70.49 -3.13
N THR A 314 6.14 70.89 -4.24
CA THR A 314 7.30 71.80 -4.24
C THR A 314 6.84 73.28 -4.27
N PRO A 315 7.47 74.20 -3.52
CA PRO A 315 7.14 75.63 -3.56
C PRO A 315 7.31 76.24 -4.96
N VAL A 316 6.42 77.14 -5.38
CA VAL A 316 6.46 77.79 -6.72
C VAL A 316 7.62 78.77 -6.87
N ILE A 317 7.88 79.57 -5.82
CA ILE A 317 9.00 80.52 -5.75
C ILE A 317 10.20 79.80 -5.14
N LYS A 318 11.35 79.85 -5.82
CA LYS A 318 12.62 79.28 -5.38
C LYS A 318 13.39 80.26 -4.49
N SER A 319 13.51 81.52 -4.91
CA SER A 319 14.21 82.56 -4.16
C SER A 319 13.73 83.96 -4.55
N ILE A 320 13.86 84.93 -3.63
CA ILE A 320 13.66 86.36 -3.92
C ILE A 320 14.81 87.16 -3.33
N GLN A 321 15.47 87.96 -4.16
CA GLN A 321 16.49 88.92 -3.74
C GLN A 321 15.98 90.34 -3.94
N ARG A 322 16.36 91.28 -3.06
CA ARG A 322 15.88 92.67 -3.09
C ARG A 322 17.00 93.65 -2.75
N GLY A 323 16.88 94.88 -3.22
CA GLY A 323 17.76 95.98 -2.80
C GLY A 323 17.36 97.32 -3.40
N SER A 324 18.12 98.36 -3.02
CA SER A 324 17.95 99.74 -3.48
C SER A 324 19.24 100.25 -4.14
N TYR A 325 19.11 101.12 -5.14
CA TYR A 325 20.23 101.88 -5.70
C TYR A 325 19.80 103.32 -6.01
N THR A 326 20.68 104.28 -5.72
CA THR A 326 20.44 105.70 -6.03
C THR A 326 21.41 106.16 -7.11
N PHE A 327 20.90 106.54 -8.27
CA PHE A 327 21.68 107.22 -9.30
C PHE A 327 22.04 108.64 -8.83
N ASP A 328 23.28 109.05 -9.05
CA ASP A 328 23.79 110.41 -8.81
C ASP A 328 23.75 111.24 -10.10
N ASP A 329 24.43 112.39 -10.17
CA ASP A 329 24.47 113.19 -11.41
C ASP A 329 25.50 112.70 -12.45
N THR A 330 26.23 111.61 -12.19
CA THR A 330 27.38 111.18 -13.02
C THR A 330 27.24 109.75 -13.57
N THR A 331 26.36 108.94 -13.00
CA THR A 331 26.24 107.51 -13.32
C THR A 331 25.08 107.24 -14.27
N SER A 332 25.32 106.69 -15.45
CA SER A 332 24.26 106.27 -16.38
C SER A 332 23.95 104.76 -16.32
N SER A 333 24.81 103.96 -15.69
CA SER A 333 24.64 102.51 -15.54
C SER A 333 25.38 101.98 -14.32
N VAL A 334 24.81 101.00 -13.63
CA VAL A 334 25.44 100.29 -12.52
C VAL A 334 25.19 98.78 -12.63
N ASN A 335 26.18 97.99 -12.22
CA ASN A 335 26.06 96.55 -12.03
C ASN A 335 25.97 96.25 -10.54
N ILE A 336 24.87 95.63 -10.13
CA ILE A 336 24.59 95.21 -8.76
C ILE A 336 24.89 93.71 -8.66
N THR A 337 25.75 93.33 -7.72
CA THR A 337 26.04 91.92 -7.42
C THR A 337 24.88 91.30 -6.67
N ILE A 338 24.37 90.17 -7.17
CA ILE A 338 23.32 89.36 -6.55
C ILE A 338 23.84 87.92 -6.33
N SER A 339 23.19 87.17 -5.45
CA SER A 339 23.40 85.72 -5.34
C SER A 339 22.98 85.04 -6.65
N ALA A 340 23.63 83.93 -7.00
CA ALA A 340 23.39 83.26 -8.28
C ALA A 340 21.92 82.83 -8.44
N VAL A 341 21.33 83.18 -9.59
CA VAL A 341 19.99 82.73 -10.02
C VAL A 341 20.07 82.01 -11.37
N ASP A 342 19.18 81.06 -11.63
CA ASP A 342 19.02 80.50 -12.98
C ASP A 342 18.38 81.54 -13.90
N LEU A 343 19.12 81.98 -14.93
CA LEU A 343 18.62 82.93 -15.91
C LEU A 343 17.41 82.40 -16.68
N ASN A 344 17.21 81.09 -16.77
CA ASN A 344 16.04 80.50 -17.43
C ASN A 344 14.81 80.42 -16.52
N ALA A 345 14.93 80.83 -15.25
CA ALA A 345 13.88 80.74 -14.26
C ALA A 345 13.69 82.02 -13.42
N ALA A 346 14.37 83.11 -13.78
CA ALA A 346 14.36 84.36 -13.03
C ALA A 346 13.88 85.56 -13.86
N ILE A 347 13.15 86.46 -13.20
CA ILE A 347 12.73 87.76 -13.73
C ILE A 347 13.20 88.89 -12.83
N VAL A 348 13.24 90.10 -13.39
CA VAL A 348 13.52 91.33 -12.66
C VAL A 348 12.27 92.19 -12.60
N LEU A 349 11.91 92.62 -11.40
CA LEU A 349 10.91 93.64 -11.15
C LEU A 349 11.60 94.81 -10.47
N PHE A 350 11.17 96.03 -10.78
CA PHE A 350 11.68 97.21 -10.11
C PHE A 350 10.64 98.32 -10.11
N SER A 351 10.82 99.26 -9.20
CA SER A 351 10.14 100.54 -9.19
C SER A 351 11.19 101.64 -9.03
N HIS A 352 10.88 102.84 -9.47
CA HIS A 352 11.79 103.97 -9.32
C HIS A 352 11.02 105.22 -8.95
N LYS A 353 11.72 106.15 -8.29
CA LYS A 353 11.20 107.49 -8.01
C LYS A 353 12.27 108.54 -8.28
N TYR A 354 11.82 109.69 -8.75
CA TYR A 354 12.63 110.88 -8.89
C TYR A 354 12.97 111.49 -7.52
N ILE A 355 14.18 112.06 -7.39
CA ILE A 355 14.61 112.80 -6.20
C ILE A 355 14.83 114.29 -6.55
N SER A 356 15.84 114.61 -7.37
CA SER A 356 16.24 115.99 -7.68
C SER A 356 17.06 116.10 -8.97
N GLY A 357 17.23 117.29 -9.55
CA GLY A 357 18.25 117.56 -10.60
C GLY A 357 17.94 117.10 -12.03
N ILE A 358 16.75 116.54 -12.31
CA ILE A 358 16.35 116.16 -13.68
C ILE A 358 15.70 117.37 -14.37
N THR A 359 16.28 117.82 -15.50
CA THR A 359 15.72 118.94 -16.28
C THR A 359 14.95 118.48 -17.52
N THR A 360 15.15 117.24 -17.98
CA THR A 360 14.40 116.64 -19.08
C THR A 360 13.61 115.44 -18.58
N PRO A 361 12.28 115.42 -18.76
CA PRO A 361 11.44 114.36 -18.19
C PRO A 361 11.75 112.93 -18.68
N TYR A 362 12.43 112.77 -19.82
CA TYR A 362 12.84 111.47 -20.37
C TYR A 362 13.96 110.79 -19.59
N ASN A 363 14.80 111.59 -18.91
CA ASN A 363 15.94 111.08 -18.15
C ASN A 363 15.52 110.35 -16.87
N VAL A 364 14.22 110.32 -16.54
CA VAL A 364 13.68 109.53 -15.42
C VAL A 364 13.61 108.03 -15.72
N LEU A 365 13.71 107.65 -16.99
CA LEU A 365 13.46 106.29 -17.45
C LEU A 365 14.68 105.39 -17.23
N ILE A 366 14.42 104.27 -16.54
CA ILE A 366 15.41 103.28 -16.16
C ILE A 366 14.94 101.92 -16.67
N TRP A 367 15.90 101.13 -17.15
CA TRP A 367 15.70 99.70 -17.34
C TRP A 367 16.43 98.88 -16.28
N ALA A 368 16.01 97.63 -16.12
CA ALA A 368 16.65 96.68 -15.24
C ALA A 368 16.76 95.33 -15.96
N ARG A 369 17.96 94.73 -15.98
CA ARG A 369 18.18 93.44 -16.65
C ARG A 369 19.22 92.58 -15.97
N LEU A 370 19.01 91.26 -15.98
CA LEU A 370 20.04 90.30 -15.60
C LEU A 370 21.02 90.13 -16.77
N THR A 371 22.28 90.47 -16.54
CA THR A 371 23.37 90.31 -17.53
C THR A 371 24.15 89.02 -17.30
N SER A 372 24.11 88.48 -16.08
CA SER A 372 24.67 87.18 -15.69
C SER A 372 23.87 86.58 -14.53
N PRO A 373 24.06 85.30 -14.17
CA PRO A 373 23.45 84.69 -12.98
C PRO A 373 23.67 85.48 -11.68
N THR A 374 24.72 86.30 -11.59
CA THR A 374 25.13 87.03 -10.39
C THR A 374 25.09 88.55 -10.55
N THR A 375 24.54 89.06 -11.65
CA THR A 375 24.60 90.50 -11.96
C THR A 375 23.27 91.05 -12.47
N LEU A 376 22.75 92.04 -11.75
CA LEU A 376 21.65 92.91 -12.15
C LEU A 376 22.20 94.25 -12.65
N GLU A 377 21.97 94.59 -13.90
CA GLU A 377 22.26 95.92 -14.43
C GLU A 377 21.03 96.82 -14.24
N LEU A 378 21.25 98.01 -13.69
CA LEU A 378 20.32 99.13 -13.78
C LEU A 378 20.94 100.20 -14.67
N ALA A 379 20.21 100.74 -15.64
CA ALA A 379 20.74 101.82 -16.47
C ALA A 379 19.67 102.79 -16.95
N ARG A 380 20.10 104.04 -17.14
CA ARG A 380 19.35 105.16 -17.72
C ARG A 380 20.13 105.71 -18.93
N ALA A 381 19.53 106.59 -19.71
CA ALA A 381 20.13 107.01 -20.98
C ALA A 381 21.14 108.14 -20.84
N GLN A 382 20.99 109.00 -19.83
CA GLN A 382 21.87 110.14 -19.54
C GLN A 382 22.16 110.20 -18.04
N ALA A 383 23.38 110.62 -17.69
CA ALA A 383 23.75 110.87 -16.31
C ALA A 383 23.27 112.26 -15.88
N GLN A 384 22.03 112.38 -15.39
CA GLN A 384 21.46 113.66 -14.98
C GLN A 384 20.41 113.49 -13.89
N GLY A 385 20.56 114.17 -12.76
CA GLY A 385 19.64 114.15 -11.65
C GLY A 385 19.69 112.84 -10.85
N GLN A 386 19.15 112.88 -9.65
CA GLN A 386 19.09 111.78 -8.72
C GLN A 386 17.78 111.00 -8.81
N GLN A 387 17.87 109.67 -8.82
CA GLN A 387 16.73 108.76 -8.80
C GLN A 387 17.02 107.53 -7.95
N GLN A 388 16.03 107.09 -7.17
CA GLN A 388 16.11 105.84 -6.42
C GLN A 388 15.39 104.71 -7.17
N VAL A 389 16.00 103.53 -7.20
CA VAL A 389 15.44 102.30 -7.74
C VAL A 389 15.34 101.25 -6.65
N GLU A 390 14.16 100.69 -6.46
CA GLU A 390 13.92 99.51 -5.62
C GLU A 390 13.74 98.30 -6.54
N TRP A 391 14.61 97.29 -6.41
CA TRP A 391 14.64 96.13 -7.31
C TRP A 391 14.34 94.82 -6.57
N GLN A 392 13.81 93.86 -7.33
CA GLN A 392 13.56 92.49 -6.91
C GLN A 392 13.97 91.52 -8.04
N VAL A 393 14.75 90.49 -7.70
CA VAL A 393 15.03 89.36 -8.58
C VAL A 393 14.31 88.15 -8.02
N VAL A 394 13.37 87.59 -8.78
CA VAL A 394 12.52 86.47 -8.37
C VAL A 394 12.86 85.25 -9.21
N GLU A 395 13.27 84.15 -8.56
CA GLU A 395 13.56 82.86 -9.20
C GLU A 395 12.44 81.85 -8.85
N PHE A 396 12.01 81.05 -9.83
CA PHE A 396 10.89 80.13 -9.69
C PHE A 396 11.30 78.67 -9.94
N ASN A 397 10.64 77.70 -9.30
CA ASN A 397 10.93 76.27 -9.50
C ASN A 397 10.18 75.67 -10.72
N ASN A 398 9.03 76.24 -11.09
CA ASN A 398 8.12 75.66 -12.10
C ASN A 398 8.10 76.44 -13.42
N VAL A 399 9.27 76.77 -13.96
CA VAL A 399 9.41 77.54 -15.21
C VAL A 399 9.62 76.61 -16.39
N LYS A 400 8.88 76.85 -17.47
CA LYS A 400 9.07 76.20 -18.76
C LYS A 400 10.09 76.96 -19.61
N SER A 401 9.99 78.29 -19.66
CA SER A 401 10.95 79.12 -20.38
C SER A 401 11.00 80.55 -19.84
N VAL A 402 12.18 81.19 -19.95
CA VAL A 402 12.34 82.65 -19.85
C VAL A 402 13.01 83.12 -21.13
N GLN A 403 12.46 84.15 -21.74
CA GLN A 403 13.01 84.79 -22.93
C GLN A 403 13.22 86.28 -22.63
N ARG A 404 14.31 86.86 -23.12
CA ARG A 404 14.64 88.26 -22.89
C ARG A 404 15.43 88.83 -24.06
N GLY A 405 15.37 90.14 -24.22
CA GLY A 405 16.15 90.84 -25.23
C GLY A 405 16.04 92.34 -25.12
N THR A 406 16.69 93.03 -26.06
CA THR A 406 16.64 94.48 -26.17
C THR A 406 16.25 94.85 -27.59
N VAL A 407 15.39 95.86 -27.75
CA VAL A 407 15.02 96.43 -29.04
C VAL A 407 15.02 97.95 -28.96
N ASN A 408 15.48 98.58 -30.03
CA ASN A 408 15.41 100.03 -30.21
C ASN A 408 14.17 100.38 -31.02
N MET A 409 13.47 101.46 -30.66
CA MET A 409 12.24 101.87 -31.32
C MET A 409 12.02 103.38 -31.27
N ASN A 410 11.38 103.93 -32.31
CA ASN A 410 10.99 105.35 -32.36
C ASN A 410 9.48 105.54 -32.13
N SER A 411 8.65 104.54 -32.43
CA SER A 411 7.18 104.61 -32.22
C SER A 411 6.60 103.24 -31.86
N SER A 412 6.93 102.22 -32.64
CA SER A 412 6.52 100.83 -32.41
C SER A 412 7.65 99.86 -32.78
N ALA A 413 7.59 98.65 -32.23
CA ALA A 413 8.47 97.55 -32.59
C ALA A 413 7.74 96.22 -32.38
N THR A 414 8.07 95.23 -33.22
CA THR A 414 7.64 93.84 -33.05
C THR A 414 8.86 93.00 -32.71
N VAL A 415 8.74 92.16 -31.70
CA VAL A 415 9.80 91.24 -31.26
C VAL A 415 9.32 89.82 -31.48
N THR A 416 10.12 89.03 -32.20
CA THR A 416 9.91 87.59 -32.33
C THR A 416 10.41 86.88 -31.07
N ILE A 417 9.56 86.04 -30.50
CA ILE A 417 9.87 85.15 -29.37
C ILE A 417 9.59 83.69 -29.78
N ASN A 418 10.23 82.74 -29.10
CA ASN A 418 9.83 81.33 -29.18
C ASN A 418 8.40 81.18 -28.65
N ALA A 419 7.68 80.19 -29.18
CA ALA A 419 6.28 79.97 -28.85
C ALA A 419 6.06 79.75 -27.34
N VAL A 420 5.13 80.51 -26.75
CA VAL A 420 4.69 80.37 -25.35
C VAL A 420 3.19 80.13 -25.22
N ASP A 421 2.76 79.51 -24.13
CA ASP A 421 1.35 79.39 -23.73
C ASP A 421 0.87 80.68 -23.05
N LEU A 422 -0.03 81.41 -23.72
CA LEU A 422 -0.54 82.70 -23.24
C LEU A 422 -1.31 82.60 -21.90
N SER A 423 -1.83 81.42 -21.54
CA SER A 423 -2.50 81.21 -20.25
C SER A 423 -1.53 81.04 -19.08
N LYS A 424 -0.25 80.82 -19.38
CA LYS A 424 0.83 80.54 -18.41
C LYS A 424 1.99 81.53 -18.51
N SER A 425 1.83 82.60 -19.28
CA SER A 425 2.91 83.53 -19.59
C SER A 425 2.65 84.96 -19.14
N LEU A 426 3.72 85.62 -18.72
CA LEU A 426 3.75 87.04 -18.37
C LEU A 426 4.81 87.75 -19.22
N CYS A 427 4.55 88.98 -19.66
CA CYS A 427 5.52 89.84 -20.35
C CYS A 427 5.77 91.12 -19.57
N PHE A 428 7.03 91.55 -19.54
CA PHE A 428 7.49 92.76 -18.87
C PHE A 428 8.36 93.57 -19.83
N ALA A 429 8.28 94.89 -19.71
CA ALA A 429 9.17 95.80 -20.42
C ALA A 429 9.70 96.86 -19.47
N SER A 430 10.97 97.20 -19.64
CA SER A 430 11.64 98.31 -18.98
C SER A 430 12.46 99.06 -20.01
N PHE A 431 12.57 100.37 -19.89
CA PHE A 431 13.05 101.18 -21.00
C PHE A 431 13.78 102.41 -20.50
N LYS A 432 14.73 102.87 -21.31
CA LYS A 432 15.48 104.10 -21.11
C LYS A 432 15.48 104.91 -22.40
N ASP A 433 15.51 106.24 -22.26
CA ASP A 433 15.43 107.15 -23.40
C ASP A 433 16.26 108.43 -23.19
N SER A 434 16.88 108.96 -24.25
CA SER A 434 17.75 110.15 -24.25
C SER A 434 17.15 111.36 -24.96
N GLY A 435 15.82 111.45 -25.08
CA GLY A 435 15.14 112.46 -25.90
C GLY A 435 15.19 113.89 -25.39
N SER A 436 14.91 114.83 -26.30
CA SER A 436 14.66 116.24 -26.02
C SER A 436 13.25 116.64 -26.48
N GLY A 437 12.43 117.15 -25.55
CA GLY A 437 11.02 117.50 -25.75
C GLY A 437 10.28 117.50 -24.41
N GLY A 438 9.30 118.39 -24.20
CA GLY A 438 8.73 118.67 -22.87
C GLY A 438 7.68 117.68 -22.35
N ASP A 439 7.21 116.72 -23.14
CA ASP A 439 6.06 115.87 -22.77
C ASP A 439 6.47 114.41 -22.49
N MET A 440 6.25 113.94 -21.26
CA MET A 440 6.49 112.55 -20.83
C MET A 440 5.56 111.53 -21.50
N SER A 441 4.44 111.98 -22.07
CA SER A 441 3.41 111.09 -22.63
C SER A 441 3.95 110.21 -23.76
N ASN A 442 5.02 110.64 -24.45
CA ASN A 442 5.66 109.87 -25.52
C ASN A 442 6.71 108.86 -25.03
N ALA A 443 7.14 108.98 -23.76
CA ALA A 443 8.30 108.26 -23.24
C ALA A 443 7.96 106.80 -22.87
N PHE A 444 6.74 106.56 -22.37
CA PHE A 444 6.30 105.25 -21.89
C PHE A 444 6.05 104.24 -23.03
N VAL A 445 6.39 102.98 -22.76
CA VAL A 445 6.18 101.85 -23.68
C VAL A 445 5.11 100.93 -23.10
N ALA A 446 4.09 100.62 -23.90
CA ALA A 446 3.22 99.49 -23.64
C ALA A 446 3.81 98.23 -24.30
N ILE A 447 3.77 97.10 -23.60
CA ILE A 447 4.11 95.78 -24.11
C ILE A 447 2.88 94.87 -24.02
N LYS A 448 2.67 94.06 -25.04
CA LYS A 448 1.66 92.99 -25.02
C LYS A 448 2.11 91.80 -25.85
N PHE A 449 1.55 90.62 -25.57
CA PHE A 449 1.56 89.51 -26.51
C PHE A 449 0.69 89.88 -27.73
N ASN A 450 1.25 89.74 -28.92
CA ASN A 450 0.52 89.83 -30.18
C ASN A 450 0.06 88.44 -30.66
N SER A 451 0.91 87.44 -30.44
CA SER A 451 0.64 86.02 -30.67
C SER A 451 1.50 85.18 -29.71
N THR A 452 1.43 83.86 -29.80
CA THR A 452 2.32 82.96 -29.04
C THR A 452 3.80 83.14 -29.38
N THR A 453 4.13 83.76 -30.54
CA THR A 453 5.50 83.92 -31.04
C THR A 453 5.93 85.39 -31.20
N GLN A 454 5.10 86.35 -30.79
CA GLN A 454 5.38 87.77 -30.98
C GLN A 454 4.94 88.65 -29.82
N LEU A 455 5.78 89.63 -29.49
CA LEU A 455 5.45 90.77 -28.63
C LEU A 455 5.29 92.03 -29.50
N SER A 456 4.29 92.85 -29.17
CA SER A 456 4.16 94.19 -29.71
C SER A 456 4.50 95.22 -28.65
N LEU A 457 5.34 96.19 -29.05
CA LEU A 457 5.73 97.34 -28.25
C LEU A 457 5.25 98.62 -28.93
N SER A 458 4.64 99.53 -28.17
CA SER A 458 4.11 100.79 -28.70
C SER A 458 4.33 101.97 -27.75
N ALA A 459 4.71 103.12 -28.30
CA ALA A 459 4.62 104.44 -27.68
C ALA A 459 3.32 105.15 -28.08
N TYR A 460 3.02 106.27 -27.42
CA TYR A 460 1.96 107.20 -27.83
C TYR A 460 2.27 107.93 -29.15
N ALA A 461 3.51 108.39 -29.36
CA ALA A 461 3.92 109.12 -30.57
C ALA A 461 5.30 108.70 -31.10
N THR A 462 5.62 109.12 -32.32
CA THR A 462 6.96 108.91 -32.92
C THR A 462 7.93 109.97 -32.42
N ILE A 463 9.08 109.55 -31.91
CA ILE A 463 10.15 110.43 -31.42
C ILE A 463 11.38 110.40 -32.35
N SER A 464 12.16 111.49 -32.38
CA SER A 464 13.35 111.65 -33.24
C SER A 464 14.60 110.92 -32.71
N ASN A 465 14.61 110.63 -31.41
CA ASN A 465 15.65 109.92 -30.68
C ASN A 465 15.36 108.41 -30.57
N THR A 466 16.40 107.64 -30.28
CA THR A 466 16.29 106.17 -30.16
C THR A 466 15.93 105.78 -28.73
N ARG A 467 14.73 105.23 -28.52
CA ARG A 467 14.33 104.62 -27.24
C ARG A 467 14.76 103.16 -27.18
N SER A 468 15.43 102.76 -26.11
CA SER A 468 15.87 101.38 -25.90
C SER A 468 14.97 100.68 -24.88
N VAL A 469 14.38 99.55 -25.29
CA VAL A 469 13.49 98.74 -24.46
C VAL A 469 14.10 97.38 -24.20
N HIS A 470 14.22 97.01 -22.93
CA HIS A 470 14.50 95.65 -22.49
C HIS A 470 13.19 94.94 -22.17
N TRP A 471 12.96 93.78 -22.78
CA TRP A 471 11.76 92.98 -22.60
C TRP A 471 12.11 91.63 -21.99
N GLN A 472 11.16 91.06 -21.23
CA GLN A 472 11.25 89.73 -20.65
C GLN A 472 9.90 89.03 -20.78
N VAL A 473 9.92 87.72 -21.04
CA VAL A 473 8.77 86.81 -21.02
C VAL A 473 9.12 85.63 -20.15
N ILE A 474 8.21 85.25 -19.26
CA ILE A 474 8.31 84.01 -18.48
C ILE A 474 7.08 83.15 -18.75
N GLU A 475 7.29 81.85 -18.91
CA GLU A 475 6.25 80.83 -19.09
C GLU A 475 6.36 79.77 -17.99
N PHE A 476 5.28 79.52 -17.26
CA PHE A 476 5.22 78.48 -16.21
C PHE A 476 4.79 77.12 -16.79
N LYS A 477 5.21 76.01 -16.17
CA LYS A 477 4.84 74.65 -16.63
C LYS A 477 3.38 74.31 -16.34
#